data_AF-A0A090QR36-F1
#
_entry.id   AF-A0A090QR36-F1
#
_cell.length_a   1.000
_cell.length_b   1.000
_cell.length_c   1.000
_cell.angle_alpha   90.00
_cell.angle_beta   90.00
_cell.angle_gamma   90.00
#
_symmetry.space_group_name_H-M   'P 1'
#
loop_
_entity.id
_entity.type
_entity.pdbx_description
1 polymer ?
#
loop_
_entity_poly.entity_id
_entity_poly.type
_entity_poly.pdbx_seq_one_letter_code
_entity_poly.pdbx_strand_id
1 'polypeptide(L)'
;MQSFLSRFTSPWKLRQRGIMGMNKRNHSYIGRYNNRSLYPLVDDKLKTKLIAQQAGATVPELIGVIGSQVDVKTIHDMVKDWPGFVIKPAQAQAVKAFW
;
A
#
# COMPACT_ATOMS: atom_id res chain seq x y z
N MET A 1 -11.57 8.27 -35.21
CA MET A 1 -11.56 7.37 -34.02
C MET A 1 -10.12 6.92 -33.80
N GLN A 2 -9.49 7.26 -32.66
CA GLN A 2 -8.15 6.73 -32.36
C GLN A 2 -8.27 5.24 -32.04
N SER A 3 -7.44 4.43 -32.70
CA SER A 3 -7.37 2.97 -32.49
C SER A 3 -7.08 2.66 -31.02
N PHE A 4 -7.80 1.70 -30.44
CA PHE A 4 -7.61 1.22 -29.06
C PHE A 4 -6.14 0.88 -28.74
N LEU A 5 -5.39 0.40 -29.74
CA LEU A 5 -3.98 0.03 -29.61
C LEU A 5 -3.04 1.23 -29.44
N SER A 6 -3.45 2.44 -29.84
CA SER A 6 -2.65 3.67 -29.67
C SER A 6 -2.46 4.07 -28.20
N ARG A 7 -3.26 3.51 -27.28
CA ARG A 7 -3.19 3.78 -25.84
C ARG A 7 -2.15 2.93 -25.11
N PHE A 8 -1.58 1.93 -25.79
CA PHE A 8 -0.61 1.01 -25.19
C PHE A 8 0.81 1.27 -25.72
N THR A 9 1.80 0.93 -24.91
CA THR A 9 3.22 1.02 -25.27
C THR A 9 3.94 -0.25 -24.85
N SER A 10 5.01 -0.62 -25.55
CA SER A 10 5.83 -1.76 -25.16
C SER A 10 6.78 -1.39 -24.00
N PRO A 11 7.11 -2.35 -23.12
CA PRO A 11 8.12 -2.15 -22.09
C PRO A 11 9.49 -1.73 -22.64
N TRP A 12 9.84 -2.19 -23.85
CA TRP A 12 11.07 -1.82 -24.55
C TRP A 12 11.10 -0.33 -24.92
N LYS A 13 10.00 0.20 -25.45
CA LYS A 13 9.87 1.62 -25.78
C LYS A 13 9.94 2.51 -24.53
N LEU A 14 9.36 2.06 -23.42
CA LEU A 14 9.51 2.72 -22.12
C LEU A 14 10.98 2.74 -21.66
N ARG A 15 11.67 1.59 -21.75
CA ARG A 15 13.09 1.46 -21.37
C ARG A 15 13.99 2.35 -22.23
N GLN A 16 13.77 2.43 -23.54
CA GLN A 16 14.53 3.30 -24.46
C GLN A 16 14.37 4.79 -24.09
N ARG A 17 13.21 5.18 -23.55
CA ARG A 17 12.94 6.53 -23.04
C ARG A 17 13.46 6.76 -21.61
N GLY A 18 14.21 5.82 -21.04
CA GLY A 18 14.75 5.92 -19.69
C GLY A 18 13.73 5.65 -18.58
N ILE A 19 12.51 5.20 -18.90
CA ILE A 19 11.47 4.92 -17.90
C ILE A 19 11.81 3.60 -17.19
N MET A 20 11.89 3.68 -15.87
CA MET A 20 12.29 2.56 -15.02
C MET A 20 11.09 1.71 -14.60
N GLY A 21 11.23 0.38 -14.71
CA GLY A 21 10.24 -0.56 -14.20
C GLY A 21 10.22 -0.60 -12.66
N MET A 22 9.06 -0.92 -12.11
CA MET A 22 8.80 -0.96 -10.66
C MET A 22 9.82 -1.82 -9.89
N ASN A 23 10.13 -3.02 -10.39
CA ASN A 23 11.06 -3.93 -9.74
C ASN A 23 12.49 -3.39 -9.72
N LYS A 24 12.95 -2.78 -10.82
CA LYS A 24 14.28 -2.15 -10.88
C LYS A 24 14.36 -0.96 -9.93
N ARG A 25 13.31 -0.14 -9.83
CA ARG A 25 13.23 0.95 -8.85
C ARG A 25 13.32 0.42 -7.42
N ASN A 26 12.52 -0.60 -7.10
CA ASN A 26 12.47 -1.17 -5.76
C ASN A 26 13.80 -1.82 -5.36
N HIS A 27 14.44 -2.57 -6.26
CA HIS A 27 15.70 -3.24 -5.97
C HIS A 27 16.91 -2.30 -6.02
N SER A 28 17.09 -1.56 -7.12
CA SER A 28 18.31 -0.78 -7.37
C SER A 28 18.37 0.57 -6.63
N TYR A 29 17.23 1.10 -6.17
CA TYR A 29 17.17 2.40 -5.48
C TYR A 29 16.58 2.27 -4.09
N ILE A 30 15.31 1.86 -3.96
CA ILE A 30 14.65 1.85 -2.64
C ILE A 30 15.38 0.88 -1.69
N GLY A 31 15.55 -0.38 -2.08
CA GLY A 31 16.20 -1.40 -1.26
C GLY A 31 17.68 -1.10 -0.99
N ARG A 32 18.37 -0.43 -1.90
CA ARG A 32 19.78 -0.03 -1.72
C ARG A 32 19.97 0.96 -0.57
N TYR A 33 19.03 1.89 -0.39
CA TYR A 33 19.14 2.98 0.58
C TYR A 33 18.31 2.75 1.86
N ASN A 34 17.64 1.61 2.00
CA ASN A 34 16.84 1.28 3.17
C ASN A 34 17.34 -0.02 3.81
N ASN A 35 17.63 0.00 5.11
CA ASN A 35 18.04 -1.21 5.83
C ASN A 35 16.93 -2.27 5.74
N ARG A 36 17.27 -3.46 5.24
CA ARG A 36 16.31 -4.55 5.01
C ARG A 36 15.62 -5.00 6.30
N SER A 37 16.27 -4.88 7.45
CA SER A 37 15.67 -5.22 8.75
C SER A 37 14.46 -4.35 9.11
N LEU A 38 14.35 -3.15 8.51
CA LEU A 38 13.24 -2.22 8.72
C LEU A 38 12.06 -2.48 7.77
N TYR A 39 12.21 -3.37 6.78
CA TYR A 39 11.13 -3.68 5.84
C TYR A 39 9.79 -4.08 6.49
N PRO A 40 9.76 -4.85 7.61
CA PRO A 40 8.50 -5.18 8.28
C PRO A 40 7.73 -3.95 8.79
N LEU A 41 8.39 -2.79 8.98
CA LEU A 41 7.71 -1.55 9.39
C LEU A 41 6.76 -1.01 8.32
N VAL A 42 7.06 -1.27 7.04
CA VAL A 42 6.32 -0.75 5.88
C VAL A 42 5.49 -1.81 5.16
N ASP A 43 5.76 -3.09 5.43
CA ASP A 43 5.01 -4.22 4.87
C ASP A 43 3.71 -4.49 5.66
N ASP A 44 3.78 -4.34 6.98
CA ASP A 44 2.63 -4.38 7.87
C ASP A 44 2.01 -2.99 8.01
N LYS A 45 0.83 -2.81 7.41
CA LYS A 45 0.09 -1.55 7.42
C LYS A 45 -0.36 -1.13 8.81
N LEU A 46 -0.64 -2.07 9.72
CA LEU A 46 -0.97 -1.73 11.11
C LEU A 46 0.28 -1.17 11.79
N LYS A 47 1.44 -1.82 11.60
CA LYS A 47 2.70 -1.31 12.14
C LYS A 47 3.06 0.06 11.57
N THR A 48 2.93 0.25 10.25
CA THR A 48 3.13 1.55 9.59
C THR A 48 2.22 2.63 10.18
N LYS A 49 0.94 2.29 10.42
CA LYS A 49 -0.04 3.22 10.96
C LYS A 49 0.35 3.71 12.35
N LEU A 50 0.68 2.76 13.23
CA LEU A 50 1.02 3.06 14.63
C LEU A 50 2.29 3.91 14.72
N ILE A 51 3.35 3.58 13.98
CA ILE A 51 4.60 4.37 14.01
C ILE A 51 4.41 5.76 13.41
N ALA A 52 3.56 5.91 12.38
CA ALA A 52 3.26 7.21 11.78
C ALA A 52 2.48 8.11 12.74
N GLN A 53 1.47 7.57 13.43
CA GLN A 53 0.72 8.30 14.45
C GLN A 53 1.62 8.71 15.62
N GLN A 54 2.46 7.79 16.12
CA GLN A 54 3.41 8.06 17.19
C GLN A 54 4.43 9.15 16.82
N ALA A 55 4.82 9.21 15.54
CA ALA A 55 5.72 10.25 15.02
C ALA A 55 5.02 11.59 14.73
N GLY A 56 3.71 11.72 14.96
CA GLY A 56 2.94 12.93 14.66
C GLY A 56 2.71 13.17 13.16
N ALA A 57 2.88 12.14 12.32
CA ALA A 57 2.60 12.27 10.89
C ALA A 57 1.09 12.42 10.65
N THR A 58 0.71 13.29 9.71
CA THR A 58 -0.69 13.42 9.27
C THR A 58 -1.12 12.17 8.53
N VAL A 59 -1.83 11.29 9.22
CA VAL A 59 -2.45 10.08 8.67
C VAL A 59 -3.92 10.05 9.10
N PRO A 60 -4.81 9.33 8.36
CA PRO A 60 -6.20 9.15 8.80
C PRO A 60 -6.28 8.56 10.22
N GLU A 61 -7.43 8.55 10.86
CA GLU A 61 -7.55 7.81 12.13
C GLU A 61 -7.56 6.29 11.87
N LEU A 62 -7.18 5.50 12.87
CA LEU A 62 -7.37 4.04 12.87
C LEU A 62 -8.69 3.75 13.60
N ILE A 63 -9.70 3.31 12.87
CA ILE A 63 -11.03 3.00 13.44
C ILE A 63 -10.98 1.76 14.33
N GLY A 64 -10.29 0.70 13.87
CA GLY A 64 -10.22 -0.57 14.58
C GLY A 64 -9.36 -1.60 13.87
N VAL A 65 -9.15 -2.74 14.53
CA VAL A 65 -8.37 -3.87 14.02
C VAL A 65 -9.18 -5.14 14.20
N ILE A 66 -9.26 -5.94 13.14
CA ILE A 66 -9.84 -7.29 13.16
C ILE A 66 -8.68 -8.27 13.25
N GLY A 67 -8.49 -8.88 14.42
CA GLY A 67 -7.40 -9.83 14.68
C GLY A 67 -7.74 -11.25 14.26
N SER A 68 -9.02 -11.59 14.25
CA SER A 68 -9.53 -12.92 13.93
C SER A 68 -10.88 -12.88 13.20
N GLN A 69 -11.30 -14.01 12.65
CA GLN A 69 -12.63 -14.13 12.02
C GLN A 69 -13.79 -13.92 12.99
N VAL A 70 -13.59 -14.22 14.28
CA VAL A 70 -14.62 -14.04 15.30
C VAL A 70 -14.95 -12.56 15.50
N ASP A 71 -13.98 -11.67 15.27
CA ASP A 71 -14.14 -10.22 15.46
C ASP A 71 -14.94 -9.58 14.31
N VAL A 72 -15.10 -10.25 13.17
CA VAL A 72 -15.81 -9.70 11.99
C VAL A 72 -17.23 -9.27 12.33
N LYS A 73 -17.89 -9.97 13.26
CA LYS A 73 -19.26 -9.68 13.71
C LYS A 73 -19.42 -8.30 14.37
N THR A 74 -18.33 -7.67 14.83
CA THR A 74 -18.37 -6.38 15.53
C THR A 74 -18.09 -5.19 14.60
N ILE A 75 -17.76 -5.43 13.32
CA ILE A 75 -17.41 -4.37 12.36
C ILE A 75 -18.51 -3.30 12.25
N HIS A 76 -19.78 -3.70 12.20
CA HIS A 76 -20.90 -2.77 12.07
C HIS A 76 -20.95 -1.75 13.22
N ASP A 77 -20.70 -2.21 14.46
CA ASP A 77 -20.65 -1.33 15.62
C ASP A 77 -19.40 -0.43 15.61
N MET A 78 -18.26 -0.93 15.13
CA MET A 78 -17.02 -0.14 15.05
C MET A 78 -17.14 1.05 14.09
N VAL A 79 -17.86 0.88 12.98
CA VAL A 79 -17.91 1.87 11.88
C VAL A 79 -19.21 2.67 11.86
N LYS A 80 -20.13 2.45 12.80
CA LYS A 80 -21.50 3.00 12.76
C LYS A 80 -21.57 4.54 12.61
N ASP A 81 -20.63 5.25 13.23
CA ASP A 81 -20.58 6.72 13.24
C ASP A 81 -19.61 7.28 12.18
N TRP A 82 -18.98 6.41 11.38
CA TRP A 82 -18.03 6.80 10.35
C TRP A 82 -18.74 6.99 9.00
N PRO A 83 -18.61 8.15 8.34
CA PRO A 83 -19.28 8.41 7.06
C PRO A 83 -18.72 7.56 5.90
N GLY A 84 -17.55 6.96 6.08
CA GLY A 84 -16.93 6.04 5.15
C GLY A 84 -15.65 5.45 5.74
N PHE A 85 -15.28 4.23 5.31
CA PHE A 85 -14.09 3.55 5.80
C PHE A 85 -13.50 2.62 4.73
N VAL A 86 -12.27 2.18 4.96
CA VAL A 86 -11.59 1.15 4.15
C VAL A 86 -11.06 0.04 5.05
N ILE A 87 -11.22 -1.21 4.64
CA ILE A 87 -10.58 -2.36 5.29
C ILE A 87 -9.38 -2.77 4.44
N LYS A 88 -8.21 -2.89 5.05
CA LYS A 88 -6.98 -3.36 4.40
C LYS A 88 -6.37 -4.50 5.23
N PRO A 89 -5.91 -5.60 4.62
CA PRO A 89 -5.15 -6.61 5.34
C PRO A 89 -3.83 -6.02 5.83
N ALA A 90 -3.37 -6.43 7.02
CA ALA A 90 -2.14 -5.92 7.64
C ALA A 90 -0.94 -6.06 6.69
N GLN A 91 -0.65 -7.28 6.24
CA GLN A 91 0.39 -7.54 5.25
C GLN A 91 -0.21 -7.59 3.84
N ALA A 92 0.54 -7.10 2.85
CA ALA A 92 0.21 -7.31 1.44
C ALA A 92 1.07 -8.45 0.88
N GLN A 93 0.48 -9.41 0.19
CA GLN A 93 1.24 -10.23 -0.75
C GLN A 93 1.50 -9.39 -2.00
N ALA A 94 2.65 -8.72 -2.06
CA ALA A 94 3.38 -8.13 -3.20
C ALA A 94 2.66 -7.37 -4.36
N VAL A 95 1.34 -7.38 -4.52
CA VAL A 95 0.62 -6.80 -5.67
C VAL A 95 -0.81 -6.41 -5.31
N LYS A 96 -0.97 -5.24 -4.68
CA LYS A 96 -2.10 -4.29 -4.84
C LYS A 96 -2.07 -3.29 -3.69
N ALA A 97 -1.43 -2.15 -3.93
CA ALA A 97 -1.69 -0.95 -3.16
C ALA A 97 -2.68 -0.10 -3.95
N PHE A 98 -3.90 0.05 -3.45
CA PHE A 98 -4.71 1.23 -3.71
C PHE A 98 -4.57 2.13 -2.50
N TRP A 99 -4.05 3.34 -2.73
CA TRP A 99 -4.32 4.49 -1.88
C TRP A 99 -5.70 5.00 -2.24
#